data_AF-A0A8M9PYY0-F1
#
_entry.id   AF-A0A8M9PYY0-F1
#
_cell.length_a   1.000
_cell.length_b   1.000
_cell.length_c   1.000
_cell.angle_alpha   90.00
_cell.angle_beta   90.00
_cell.angle_gamma   90.00
#
_symmetry.space_group_name_H-M   'P 1'
#
loop_
_entity.id
_entity.type
_entity.pdbx_description
1 polymer ?
#
loop_
_entity_poly.entity_id
_entity_poly.type
_entity_poly.pdbx_seq_one_letter_code
_entity_poly.pdbx_strand_id
1 'polypeptide(L)'
;MESDRCHVHTERGNCVLKSVKSHEVQVQSTGGNVTGLHTIHGNVDIGTSADGNVDIKKIQGTTMNLCMEHGDLKVKAIYAETTSVTTSSGNIQIGHVHGQALVQSETGNIVIDSSSGALKVFTVSGNIDVYVGQEGIAELHSQEGAVSVRVPSTIKTAVQLCGASVSISSDLACEEIERVSADGKTTVTAHLNASTSEERWIKATAEKAVVNLKTQSWFETLRLGAQS
;
A
#
# COMPACT_ATOMS: atom_id res chain seq x y z
N MET A 1 17.66 20.56 -7.72
CA MET A 1 17.79 20.55 -9.20
C MET A 1 16.43 20.90 -9.76
N GLU A 2 16.39 21.81 -10.72
CA GLU A 2 15.18 22.17 -11.47
C GLU A 2 15.50 21.96 -12.94
N SER A 3 14.73 21.10 -13.60
CA SER A 3 14.95 20.68 -14.99
C SER A 3 13.63 20.16 -15.54
N ASP A 4 13.45 20.15 -16.86
CA ASP A 4 12.28 19.51 -17.46
C ASP A 4 12.30 17.98 -17.26
N ARG A 5 13.49 17.39 -17.39
CA ARG A 5 13.75 15.96 -17.19
C ARG A 5 14.95 15.73 -16.27
N CYS A 6 14.86 14.74 -15.39
CA CYS A 6 15.95 14.27 -14.54
C CYS A 6 16.14 12.76 -14.76
N HIS A 7 17.22 12.37 -15.45
CA HIS A 7 17.53 10.97 -15.72
C HIS A 7 18.80 10.57 -14.99
N VAL A 8 18.75 9.50 -14.21
CA VAL A 8 19.90 8.94 -13.50
C VAL A 8 20.01 7.46 -13.82
N HIS A 9 21.19 7.03 -14.25
CA HIS A 9 21.54 5.63 -14.40
C HIS A 9 22.75 5.31 -13.53
N THR A 10 22.67 4.23 -12.76
CA THR A 10 23.77 3.75 -11.92
C THR A 10 23.82 2.22 -11.96
N GLU A 11 25.02 1.66 -11.96
CA GLU A 11 25.21 0.20 -11.99
C GLU A 11 25.50 -0.39 -10.59
N ARG A 12 26.25 0.34 -9.76
CA ARG A 12 26.71 -0.12 -8.43
C ARG A 12 26.76 0.99 -7.37
N GLY A 13 26.54 2.24 -7.76
CA GLY A 13 26.64 3.40 -6.88
C GLY A 13 25.30 3.73 -6.25
N ASN A 14 25.32 4.24 -5.02
CA ASN A 14 24.12 4.76 -4.37
C ASN A 14 23.68 6.06 -5.07
N CYS A 15 22.40 6.14 -5.42
CA CYS A 15 21.76 7.34 -5.96
C CYS A 15 21.11 8.13 -4.82
N VAL A 16 21.48 9.39 -4.65
CA VAL A 16 20.89 10.26 -3.62
C VAL A 16 20.21 11.47 -4.25
N LEU A 17 18.88 11.46 -4.26
CA LEU A 17 18.05 12.56 -4.71
C LEU A 17 17.69 13.45 -3.52
N LYS A 18 18.28 14.65 -3.44
CA LYS A 18 18.03 15.58 -2.32
C LYS A 18 16.70 16.31 -2.46
N SER A 19 16.58 17.14 -3.49
CA SER A 19 15.37 17.89 -3.84
C SER A 19 15.38 18.07 -5.35
N VAL A 20 14.50 17.33 -6.00
CA VAL A 20 14.36 17.28 -7.45
C VAL A 20 13.01 17.89 -7.80
N LYS A 21 13.02 18.85 -8.71
CA LYS A 21 11.82 19.41 -9.31
C LYS A 21 11.93 19.23 -10.81
N SER A 22 11.07 18.38 -11.35
CA SER A 22 11.05 18.06 -12.77
C SER A 22 9.64 17.73 -13.24
N HIS A 23 9.40 17.75 -14.55
CA HIS A 23 8.18 17.13 -15.08
C HIS A 23 8.33 15.61 -15.10
N GLU A 24 9.54 15.11 -15.37
CA GLU A 24 9.86 13.68 -15.45
C GLU A 24 11.14 13.36 -14.66
N VAL A 25 11.07 12.37 -13.77
CA VAL A 25 12.21 11.88 -12.99
C VAL A 25 12.34 10.38 -13.23
N GLN A 26 13.39 9.98 -13.92
CA GLN A 26 13.72 8.59 -14.19
C GLN A 26 15.00 8.19 -13.45
N VAL A 27 14.95 7.13 -12.65
CA VAL A 27 16.13 6.54 -12.00
C VAL A 27 16.17 5.06 -12.33
N GLN A 28 17.26 4.59 -12.92
CA GLN A 28 17.48 3.17 -13.19
C GLN A 28 18.76 2.74 -12.47
N SER A 29 18.64 1.79 -11.55
CA SER A 29 19.75 1.26 -10.76
C SER A 29 19.90 -0.24 -10.94
N THR A 30 21.00 -0.68 -11.54
CA THR A 30 21.31 -2.13 -11.58
C THR A 30 21.82 -2.62 -10.23
N GLY A 31 22.27 -1.72 -9.35
CA GLY A 31 22.85 -2.06 -8.06
C GLY A 31 23.18 -0.82 -7.24
N GLY A 32 23.08 -0.95 -5.92
CA GLY A 32 23.15 0.17 -4.99
C GLY A 32 21.78 0.76 -4.67
N ASN A 33 21.71 1.52 -3.58
CA ASN A 33 20.46 2.02 -3.04
C ASN A 33 20.03 3.33 -3.72
N VAL A 34 18.72 3.56 -3.82
CA VAL A 34 18.14 4.84 -4.22
C VAL A 34 17.55 5.52 -3.00
N THR A 35 18.02 6.73 -2.69
CA THR A 35 17.59 7.48 -1.51
C THR A 35 17.05 8.86 -1.88
N GLY A 36 15.79 9.13 -1.53
CA GLY A 36 15.13 10.43 -1.68
C GLY A 36 15.05 11.18 -0.35
N LEU A 37 15.94 12.16 -0.12
CA LEU A 37 16.07 12.81 1.20
C LEU A 37 15.01 13.87 1.51
N HIS A 38 14.36 14.46 0.50
CA HIS A 38 13.24 15.39 0.66
C HIS A 38 12.11 15.05 -0.33
N THR A 39 11.67 16.03 -1.11
CA THR A 39 10.60 15.85 -2.10
C THR A 39 11.19 15.69 -3.49
N ILE A 40 10.71 14.68 -4.19
CA ILE A 40 10.85 14.51 -5.64
C ILE A 40 9.54 14.98 -6.26
N HIS A 41 9.58 16.06 -7.02
CA HIS A 41 8.45 16.59 -7.76
C HIS A 41 8.55 16.18 -9.23
N GLY A 42 7.45 15.68 -9.79
CA GLY A 42 7.33 15.26 -11.19
C GLY A 42 6.64 13.91 -11.34
N ASN A 43 6.50 13.44 -12.57
CA ASN A 43 6.17 12.06 -12.86
C ASN A 43 7.42 11.20 -12.61
N VAL A 44 7.31 10.22 -11.73
CA VAL A 44 8.45 9.45 -11.22
C VAL A 44 8.43 8.04 -11.80
N ASP A 45 9.57 7.59 -12.32
CA ASP A 45 9.83 6.22 -12.75
C ASP A 45 11.17 5.75 -12.14
N ILE A 46 11.11 4.90 -11.11
CA ILE A 46 12.30 4.39 -10.43
C ILE A 46 12.34 2.87 -10.58
N GLY A 47 13.38 2.37 -11.23
CA GLY A 47 13.67 0.95 -11.42
C GLY A 47 14.93 0.51 -10.65
N THR A 48 14.85 -0.62 -9.95
CA THR A 48 16.03 -1.35 -9.45
C THR A 48 16.00 -2.81 -9.90
N SER A 49 17.12 -3.37 -10.37
CA SER A 49 17.18 -4.74 -10.94
C SER A 49 18.13 -5.69 -10.20
N ALA A 50 18.51 -5.37 -8.95
CA ALA A 50 19.26 -6.26 -8.06
C ALA A 50 18.82 -5.96 -6.62
N ASP A 51 19.63 -6.32 -5.62
CA ASP A 51 19.34 -6.13 -4.19
C ASP A 51 19.42 -4.67 -3.69
N GLY A 52 19.05 -3.70 -4.53
CA GLY A 52 19.08 -2.27 -4.21
C GLY A 52 17.82 -1.84 -3.47
N ASN A 53 17.96 -1.28 -2.28
CA ASN A 53 16.83 -0.73 -1.52
C ASN A 53 16.44 0.66 -2.00
N VAL A 54 15.16 1.00 -1.89
CA VAL A 54 14.62 2.33 -2.21
C VAL A 54 14.06 2.95 -0.93
N ASP A 55 14.62 4.06 -0.48
CA ASP A 55 14.12 4.83 0.67
C ASP A 55 13.85 6.29 0.28
N ILE A 56 12.58 6.66 0.17
CA ILE A 56 12.15 7.98 -0.29
C ILE A 56 11.23 8.64 0.72
N LYS A 57 11.55 9.88 1.12
CA LYS A 57 10.68 10.61 2.06
C LYS A 57 9.37 11.06 1.43
N LYS A 58 9.41 11.66 0.24
CA LYS A 58 8.20 12.22 -0.38
C LYS A 58 8.30 12.27 -1.89
N ILE A 59 7.25 11.82 -2.58
CA ILE A 59 7.07 12.01 -4.02
C ILE A 59 5.75 12.75 -4.29
N GLN A 60 5.75 13.68 -5.25
CA GLN A 60 4.58 14.49 -5.60
C GLN A 60 4.51 14.77 -7.10
N GLY A 61 3.37 14.48 -7.73
CA GLY A 61 3.20 14.63 -9.19
C GLY A 61 1.91 13.95 -9.65
N THR A 62 1.82 13.60 -10.93
CA THR A 62 0.61 12.96 -11.47
C THR A 62 0.73 11.44 -11.44
N THR A 63 1.84 10.91 -11.96
CA THR A 63 2.07 9.46 -12.06
C THR A 63 3.35 9.03 -11.34
N MET A 64 3.28 7.92 -10.61
CA MET A 64 4.42 7.34 -9.88
C MET A 64 4.54 5.86 -10.23
N ASN A 65 5.71 5.44 -10.70
CA ASN A 65 6.04 4.06 -10.99
C ASN A 65 7.32 3.67 -10.24
N LEU A 66 7.24 2.68 -9.36
CA LEU A 66 8.36 2.16 -8.60
C LEU A 66 8.46 0.66 -8.87
N CYS A 67 9.46 0.24 -9.63
CA CYS A 67 9.69 -1.16 -9.98
C CYS A 67 11.00 -1.63 -9.35
N MET A 68 10.95 -2.75 -8.63
CA MET A 68 12.12 -3.36 -8.01
C MET A 68 12.14 -4.84 -8.34
N GLU A 69 13.32 -5.44 -8.46
CA GLU A 69 13.44 -6.89 -8.57
C GLU A 69 13.62 -7.50 -7.17
N HIS A 70 14.62 -7.00 -6.44
CA HIS A 70 14.91 -7.41 -5.06
C HIS A 70 15.13 -6.18 -4.16
N GLY A 71 14.99 -6.38 -2.84
CA GLY A 71 15.23 -5.35 -1.84
C GLY A 71 13.96 -4.69 -1.30
N ASP A 72 14.11 -3.97 -0.19
CA ASP A 72 13.00 -3.32 0.49
C ASP A 72 12.68 -1.96 -0.15
N LEU A 73 11.39 -1.66 -0.26
CA LEU A 73 10.85 -0.36 -0.66
C LEU A 73 10.27 0.34 0.55
N LYS A 74 10.74 1.55 0.81
CA LYS A 74 10.19 2.45 1.82
C LYS A 74 9.90 3.80 1.24
N VAL A 75 8.63 4.20 1.25
CA VAL A 75 8.22 5.55 0.86
C VAL A 75 7.37 6.17 1.95
N LYS A 76 7.83 7.27 2.55
CA LYS A 76 7.09 7.87 3.68
C LYS A 76 5.79 8.54 3.23
N ALA A 77 5.76 9.20 2.07
CA ALA A 77 4.53 9.78 1.53
C ALA A 77 4.52 9.88 0.00
N ILE A 78 3.39 9.52 -0.61
CA ILE A 78 3.11 9.58 -2.04
C ILE A 78 1.88 10.46 -2.25
N TYR A 79 2.02 11.55 -3.01
CA TYR A 79 0.91 12.40 -3.42
C TYR A 79 0.82 12.40 -4.94
N ALA A 80 -0.04 11.52 -5.48
CA ALA A 80 -0.22 11.36 -6.91
C ALA A 80 -1.69 11.19 -7.28
N GLU A 81 -1.98 11.21 -8.58
CA GLU A 81 -3.27 10.72 -9.10
C GLU A 81 -3.24 9.20 -9.25
N THR A 82 -2.13 8.67 -9.78
CA THR A 82 -1.90 7.24 -9.94
C THR A 82 -0.52 6.82 -9.46
N THR A 83 -0.46 5.68 -8.77
CA THR A 83 0.76 5.07 -8.25
C THR A 83 0.77 3.58 -8.58
N SER A 84 1.89 3.10 -9.11
CA SER A 84 2.17 1.68 -9.32
C SER A 84 3.47 1.32 -8.60
N VAL A 85 3.43 0.29 -7.77
CA VAL A 85 4.59 -0.26 -7.06
C VAL A 85 4.63 -1.76 -7.29
N THR A 86 5.74 -2.26 -7.82
CA THR A 86 5.92 -3.68 -8.10
C THR A 86 7.29 -4.14 -7.60
N THR A 87 7.32 -5.26 -6.88
CA THR A 87 8.56 -5.97 -6.53
C THR A 87 8.46 -7.48 -6.76
N SER A 88 9.55 -8.17 -7.10
CA SER A 88 9.56 -9.65 -7.05
C SER A 88 9.83 -10.15 -5.63
N SER A 89 10.72 -9.48 -4.88
CA SER A 89 10.97 -9.82 -3.49
C SER A 89 11.35 -8.63 -2.63
N GLY A 90 10.98 -8.68 -1.35
CA GLY A 90 11.29 -7.65 -0.38
C GLY A 90 10.03 -7.02 0.19
N ASN A 91 10.17 -6.32 1.31
CA ASN A 91 9.03 -5.70 1.96
C ASN A 91 8.73 -4.34 1.32
N ILE A 92 7.44 -4.03 1.21
CA ILE A 92 6.95 -2.72 0.78
C ILE A 92 6.37 -2.01 1.99
N GLN A 93 6.90 -0.84 2.33
CA GLN A 93 6.36 0.04 3.36
C GLN A 93 6.03 1.41 2.77
N ILE A 94 4.74 1.77 2.77
CA ILE A 94 4.26 3.09 2.37
C ILE A 94 3.60 3.77 3.56
N GLY A 95 4.12 4.93 3.98
CA GLY A 95 3.56 5.65 5.12
C GLY A 95 2.20 6.28 4.80
N HIS A 96 2.11 7.01 3.71
CA HIS A 96 0.85 7.58 3.23
C HIS A 96 0.80 7.56 1.70
N VAL A 97 -0.34 7.15 1.14
CA VAL A 97 -0.59 7.19 -0.30
C VAL A 97 -1.90 7.91 -0.59
N HIS A 98 -1.84 8.91 -1.49
CA HIS A 98 -2.99 9.62 -2.01
C HIS A 98 -3.16 9.30 -3.49
N GLY A 99 -4.42 9.21 -3.94
CA GLY A 99 -4.79 8.83 -5.30
C GLY A 99 -4.96 7.33 -5.48
N GLN A 100 -5.15 6.90 -6.73
CA GLN A 100 -5.27 5.48 -7.05
C GLN A 100 -3.92 4.79 -6.92
N ALA A 101 -3.86 3.67 -6.21
CA ALA A 101 -2.62 2.94 -6.00
C ALA A 101 -2.78 1.45 -6.30
N LEU A 102 -1.84 0.90 -7.07
CA LEU A 102 -1.63 -0.52 -7.29
C LEU A 102 -0.28 -0.91 -6.69
N VAL A 103 -0.29 -1.87 -5.75
CA VAL A 103 0.91 -2.37 -5.08
C VAL A 103 0.96 -3.89 -5.22
N GLN A 104 2.03 -4.42 -5.80
CA GLN A 104 2.16 -5.84 -6.09
C GLN A 104 3.54 -6.36 -5.62
N SER A 105 3.55 -7.54 -5.01
CA SER A 105 4.78 -8.24 -4.65
C SER A 105 4.64 -9.74 -4.87
N GLU A 106 5.60 -10.43 -5.50
CA GLU A 106 5.57 -11.90 -5.48
C GLU A 106 5.86 -12.41 -4.07
N THR A 107 6.89 -11.89 -3.40
CA THR A 107 7.24 -12.28 -2.03
C THR A 107 7.58 -11.09 -1.13
N GLY A 108 7.14 -11.13 0.12
CA GLY A 108 7.42 -10.10 1.12
C GLY A 108 6.17 -9.40 1.63
N ASN A 109 6.29 -8.76 2.80
CA ASN A 109 5.16 -8.13 3.45
C ASN A 109 4.87 -6.75 2.85
N ILE A 110 3.60 -6.39 2.78
CA ILE A 110 3.16 -5.07 2.31
C ILE A 110 2.48 -4.35 3.47
N VAL A 111 3.00 -3.18 3.84
CA VAL A 111 2.46 -2.34 4.89
C VAL A 111 2.13 -0.96 4.32
N ILE A 112 0.88 -0.52 4.47
CA ILE A 112 0.44 0.83 4.11
C ILE A 112 -0.18 1.48 5.34
N ASP A 113 0.51 2.45 5.94
CA ASP A 113 0.07 3.07 7.19
C ASP A 113 -1.17 3.97 7.00
N SER A 114 -1.41 4.52 5.81
CA SER A 114 -2.63 5.27 5.48
C SER A 114 -2.84 5.41 3.96
N SER A 115 -4.08 5.20 3.49
CA SER A 115 -4.49 5.54 2.12
C SER A 115 -5.62 6.57 2.06
N SER A 116 -5.59 7.41 1.03
CA SER A 116 -6.68 8.32 0.62
C SER A 116 -6.86 8.21 -0.89
N GLY A 117 -7.66 7.24 -1.32
CA GLY A 117 -7.79 6.86 -2.71
C GLY A 117 -8.24 5.41 -2.84
N ALA A 118 -8.57 5.01 -4.07
CA ALA A 118 -8.78 3.60 -4.39
C ALA A 118 -7.45 2.83 -4.31
N LEU A 119 -7.45 1.72 -3.57
CA LEU A 119 -6.24 0.95 -3.32
C LEU A 119 -6.38 -0.49 -3.78
N LYS A 120 -5.38 -1.00 -4.49
CA LYS A 120 -5.26 -2.40 -4.87
C LYS A 120 -3.93 -2.95 -4.41
N VAL A 121 -3.94 -4.02 -3.62
CA VAL A 121 -2.73 -4.65 -3.07
C VAL A 121 -2.77 -6.14 -3.29
N PHE A 122 -1.73 -6.68 -3.90
CA PHE A 122 -1.61 -8.11 -4.19
C PHE A 122 -0.26 -8.65 -3.74
N THR A 123 -0.27 -9.83 -3.13
CA THR A 123 0.96 -10.60 -2.95
C THR A 123 0.73 -12.10 -3.08
N VAL A 124 1.73 -12.84 -3.56
CA VAL A 124 1.68 -14.30 -3.58
C VAL A 124 2.03 -14.82 -2.19
N SER A 125 3.23 -14.53 -1.69
CA SER A 125 3.69 -14.98 -0.38
C SER A 125 4.14 -13.80 0.51
N GLY A 126 3.25 -13.38 1.39
CA GLY A 126 3.50 -12.26 2.30
C GLY A 126 2.24 -11.78 2.99
N ASN A 127 2.40 -11.13 4.14
CA ASN A 127 1.27 -10.53 4.85
C ASN A 127 0.98 -9.14 4.29
N ILE A 128 -0.30 -8.78 4.27
CA ILE A 128 -0.77 -7.43 3.93
C ILE A 128 -1.31 -6.78 5.20
N ASP A 129 -0.79 -5.61 5.58
CA ASP A 129 -1.33 -4.77 6.65
C ASP A 129 -1.58 -3.34 6.13
N VAL A 130 -2.85 -2.99 5.94
CA VAL A 130 -3.25 -1.76 5.25
C VAL A 130 -4.28 -0.99 6.07
N TYR A 131 -4.06 0.31 6.21
CA TYR A 131 -5.09 1.25 6.67
C TYR A 131 -5.86 1.84 5.48
N VAL A 132 -7.16 1.57 5.41
CA VAL A 132 -8.07 2.12 4.41
C VAL A 132 -8.77 3.35 4.97
N GLY A 133 -8.58 4.51 4.32
CA GLY A 133 -9.20 5.77 4.70
C GLY A 133 -10.71 5.83 4.43
N GLN A 134 -11.32 7.00 4.66
CA GLN A 134 -12.77 7.20 4.58
C GLN A 134 -13.39 6.99 3.20
N GLU A 135 -12.59 7.01 2.13
CA GLU A 135 -13.06 6.67 0.78
C GLU A 135 -13.54 5.22 0.71
N GLY A 136 -12.94 4.32 1.48
CA GLY A 136 -13.44 2.95 1.66
C GLY A 136 -13.41 2.09 0.40
N ILE A 137 -12.49 2.35 -0.55
CA ILE A 137 -12.34 1.56 -1.77
C ILE A 137 -11.01 0.81 -1.71
N ALA A 138 -11.05 -0.50 -1.49
CA ALA A 138 -9.84 -1.32 -1.45
C ALA A 138 -10.06 -2.77 -1.92
N GLU A 139 -9.09 -3.28 -2.68
CA GLU A 139 -8.96 -4.69 -3.04
C GLU A 139 -7.62 -5.22 -2.52
N LEU A 140 -7.66 -6.17 -1.60
CA LEU A 140 -6.49 -6.74 -0.94
C LEU A 140 -6.49 -8.24 -1.12
N HIS A 141 -5.39 -8.81 -1.61
CA HIS A 141 -5.32 -10.26 -1.85
C HIS A 141 -3.92 -10.80 -1.55
N SER A 142 -3.87 -11.79 -0.66
CA SER A 142 -2.69 -12.61 -0.42
C SER A 142 -3.03 -14.09 -0.65
N GLN A 143 -2.18 -14.81 -1.37
CA GLN A 143 -2.38 -16.25 -1.58
C GLN A 143 -1.97 -17.05 -0.34
N GLU A 144 -0.82 -16.73 0.25
CA GLU A 144 -0.26 -17.53 1.37
C GLU A 144 -0.24 -16.82 2.71
N GLY A 145 -0.27 -15.48 2.74
CA GLY A 145 -0.17 -14.70 3.96
C GLY A 145 -1.50 -14.15 4.46
N ALA A 146 -1.48 -13.65 5.69
CA ALA A 146 -2.64 -13.04 6.32
C ALA A 146 -2.90 -11.63 5.76
N VAL A 147 -4.16 -11.20 5.82
CA VAL A 147 -4.56 -9.84 5.45
C VAL A 147 -5.17 -9.15 6.66
N SER A 148 -4.55 -8.06 7.12
CA SER A 148 -5.08 -7.18 8.15
C SER A 148 -5.52 -5.86 7.51
N VAL A 149 -6.81 -5.55 7.66
CA VAL A 149 -7.42 -4.30 7.23
C VAL A 149 -7.69 -3.44 8.45
N ARG A 150 -7.15 -2.22 8.46
CA ARG A 150 -7.37 -1.20 9.49
C ARG A 150 -8.27 -0.13 8.91
N VAL A 151 -9.33 0.25 9.64
CA VAL A 151 -10.28 1.27 9.20
C VAL A 151 -10.63 2.22 10.35
N PRO A 152 -11.03 3.47 10.07
CA PRO A 152 -11.63 4.32 11.10
C PRO A 152 -12.96 3.74 11.55
N SER A 153 -13.30 3.87 12.83
CA SER A 153 -14.55 3.36 13.40
C SER A 153 -15.81 3.92 12.75
N THR A 154 -15.71 5.09 12.10
CA THR A 154 -16.81 5.79 11.41
C THR A 154 -16.91 5.48 9.92
N ILE A 155 -16.13 4.53 9.39
CA ILE A 155 -16.13 4.22 7.95
C ILE A 155 -17.49 3.72 7.48
N LYS A 156 -17.95 4.20 6.32
CA LYS A 156 -19.18 3.71 5.67
C LYS A 156 -18.81 3.02 4.37
N THR A 157 -18.87 1.70 4.37
CA THR A 157 -18.49 0.87 3.21
C THR A 157 -19.11 -0.53 3.33
N ALA A 158 -19.37 -1.16 2.19
CA ALA A 158 -19.57 -2.60 2.13
C ALA A 158 -18.22 -3.31 2.35
N VAL A 159 -18.24 -4.50 2.95
CA VAL A 159 -17.06 -5.34 3.08
C VAL A 159 -17.35 -6.76 2.60
N GLN A 160 -16.36 -7.37 1.92
CA GLN A 160 -16.32 -8.79 1.61
C GLN A 160 -14.95 -9.31 2.03
N LEU A 161 -14.94 -10.17 3.06
CA LEU A 161 -13.73 -10.73 3.65
C LEU A 161 -13.73 -12.24 3.42
N CYS A 162 -12.63 -12.79 2.89
CA CYS A 162 -12.53 -14.21 2.60
C CYS A 162 -11.18 -14.78 3.06
N GLY A 163 -11.18 -15.79 3.92
CA GLY A 163 -9.96 -16.50 4.27
C GLY A 163 -10.21 -17.82 4.98
N ALA A 164 -9.16 -18.50 5.42
CA ALA A 164 -9.27 -19.71 6.24
C ALA A 164 -10.10 -19.44 7.52
N SER A 165 -9.91 -18.25 8.09
CA SER A 165 -10.82 -17.68 9.08
C SER A 165 -10.91 -16.16 8.91
N VAL A 166 -12.00 -15.57 9.40
CA VAL A 166 -12.27 -14.14 9.34
C VAL A 166 -12.60 -13.62 10.73
N SER A 167 -11.91 -12.56 11.15
CA SER A 167 -12.15 -11.85 12.41
C SER A 167 -12.51 -10.40 12.12
N ILE A 168 -13.54 -9.89 12.79
CA ILE A 168 -14.00 -8.49 12.69
C ILE A 168 -14.05 -7.92 14.11
N SER A 169 -13.43 -6.76 14.34
CA SER A 169 -13.45 -6.08 15.64
C SER A 169 -14.87 -5.75 16.08
N SER A 170 -15.16 -5.93 17.38
CA SER A 170 -16.44 -5.59 18.01
C SER A 170 -16.74 -4.08 18.01
N ASP A 171 -15.72 -3.25 17.81
CA ASP A 171 -15.86 -1.79 17.77
C ASP A 171 -16.46 -1.27 16.45
N LEU A 172 -16.66 -2.15 15.47
CA LEU A 172 -17.31 -1.82 14.20
C LEU A 172 -18.80 -2.10 14.29
N ALA A 173 -19.61 -1.09 13.98
CA ALA A 173 -21.05 -1.28 13.77
C ALA A 173 -21.26 -1.94 12.40
N CYS A 174 -21.53 -3.24 12.43
CA CYS A 174 -21.79 -4.06 11.25
C CYS A 174 -23.29 -4.36 11.14
N GLU A 175 -23.85 -4.13 9.97
CA GLU A 175 -25.23 -4.45 9.59
C GLU A 175 -25.21 -5.50 8.48
N GLU A 176 -26.32 -6.24 8.32
CA GLU A 176 -26.50 -7.22 7.23
C GLU A 176 -25.34 -8.23 7.11
N ILE A 177 -24.90 -8.77 8.25
CA ILE A 177 -23.77 -9.69 8.29
C ILE A 177 -24.21 -11.07 7.79
N GLU A 178 -23.67 -11.50 6.66
CA GLU A 178 -23.77 -12.88 6.19
C GLU A 178 -22.43 -13.57 6.34
N ARG A 179 -22.45 -14.80 6.85
CA ARG A 179 -21.25 -15.63 7.01
C ARG A 179 -21.48 -16.98 6.38
N VAL A 180 -20.61 -17.34 5.43
CA VAL A 180 -20.66 -18.61 4.72
C VAL A 180 -19.31 -19.28 4.85
N SER A 181 -19.31 -20.51 5.38
CA SER A 181 -18.11 -21.34 5.46
C SER A 181 -18.26 -22.55 4.53
N ALA A 182 -17.41 -22.63 3.51
CA ALA A 182 -17.39 -23.70 2.51
C ALA A 182 -15.95 -23.98 2.08
N ASP A 183 -15.63 -25.25 1.80
CA ASP A 183 -14.32 -25.69 1.30
C ASP A 183 -13.11 -25.22 2.14
N GLY A 184 -13.27 -25.17 3.46
CA GLY A 184 -12.23 -24.72 4.39
C GLY A 184 -11.97 -23.21 4.36
N LYS A 185 -12.81 -22.44 3.67
CA LYS A 185 -12.78 -20.97 3.63
C LYS A 185 -14.04 -20.41 4.30
N THR A 186 -13.89 -19.26 4.93
CA THR A 186 -14.97 -18.45 5.49
C THR A 186 -15.03 -17.14 4.73
N THR A 187 -16.20 -16.86 4.17
CA THR A 187 -16.53 -15.58 3.54
C THR A 187 -17.52 -14.84 4.44
N VAL A 188 -17.23 -13.58 4.71
CA VAL A 188 -18.10 -12.66 5.46
C VAL A 188 -18.41 -11.45 4.59
N THR A 189 -19.68 -11.17 4.39
CA THR A 189 -20.18 -9.93 3.80
C THR A 189 -20.92 -9.13 4.88
N ALA A 190 -20.73 -7.82 4.90
CA ALA A 190 -21.39 -6.93 5.85
C ALA A 190 -21.38 -5.48 5.35
N HIS A 191 -22.26 -4.65 5.90
CA HIS A 191 -22.24 -3.20 5.73
C HIS A 191 -21.74 -2.53 7.00
N LEU A 192 -20.74 -1.65 6.89
CA LEU A 192 -20.22 -0.88 8.02
C LEU A 192 -20.94 0.47 8.12
N ASN A 193 -21.43 0.81 9.33
CA ASN A 193 -22.08 2.09 9.67
C ASN A 193 -23.19 2.53 8.69
N ALA A 194 -24.06 1.60 8.28
CA ALA A 194 -25.18 1.83 7.35
C ALA A 194 -24.76 2.53 6.03
N SER A 195 -23.86 1.90 5.26
CA SER A 195 -23.47 2.41 3.95
C SER A 195 -24.63 2.27 2.94
N THR A 196 -25.22 3.38 2.51
CA THR A 196 -26.32 3.38 1.51
C THR A 196 -25.84 3.48 0.06
N SER A 197 -24.52 3.44 -0.18
CA SER A 197 -23.91 3.60 -1.50
C SER A 197 -23.05 2.38 -1.82
N GLU A 198 -23.40 1.69 -2.91
CA GLU A 198 -22.63 0.57 -3.46
C GLU A 198 -21.26 0.97 -4.01
N GLU A 199 -20.97 2.27 -4.12
CA GLU A 199 -19.71 2.76 -4.71
C GLU A 199 -18.49 2.52 -3.81
N ARG A 200 -18.70 2.26 -2.51
CA ARG A 200 -17.63 2.04 -1.52
C ARG A 200 -17.62 0.59 -1.05
N TRP A 201 -16.50 -0.07 -1.28
CA TRP A 201 -16.32 -1.47 -0.94
C TRP A 201 -14.88 -1.78 -0.55
N ILE A 202 -14.74 -2.67 0.43
CA ILE A 202 -13.45 -3.28 0.78
C ILE A 202 -13.57 -4.78 0.55
N LYS A 203 -12.75 -5.31 -0.35
CA LYS A 203 -12.59 -6.75 -0.57
C LYS A 203 -11.22 -7.16 -0.06
N ALA A 204 -11.18 -8.11 0.88
CA ALA A 204 -9.94 -8.63 1.42
C ALA A 204 -9.94 -10.16 1.40
N THR A 205 -8.94 -10.75 0.76
CA THR A 205 -8.85 -12.20 0.58
C THR A 205 -7.48 -12.72 1.03
N ALA A 206 -7.46 -13.71 1.91
CA ALA A 206 -6.28 -14.46 2.32
C ALA A 206 -6.53 -15.95 2.03
N GLU A 207 -6.07 -16.49 0.91
CA GLU A 207 -6.56 -17.80 0.44
C GLU A 207 -6.25 -18.96 1.39
N LYS A 208 -5.09 -18.94 2.03
CA LYS A 208 -4.61 -19.98 2.95
C LYS A 208 -4.46 -19.50 4.40
N ALA A 209 -4.84 -18.25 4.70
CA ALA A 209 -4.57 -17.61 5.98
C ALA A 209 -5.78 -16.80 6.49
N VAL A 210 -5.55 -16.00 7.54
CA VAL A 210 -6.62 -15.27 8.24
C VAL A 210 -6.82 -13.88 7.64
N VAL A 211 -8.08 -13.44 7.57
CA VAL A 211 -8.43 -12.04 7.33
C VAL A 211 -8.89 -11.38 8.63
N ASN A 212 -8.26 -10.26 9.00
CA ASN A 212 -8.64 -9.47 10.17
C ASN A 212 -9.10 -8.08 9.75
N LEU A 213 -10.29 -7.68 10.14
CA LEU A 213 -10.78 -6.31 9.99
C LEU A 213 -10.85 -5.66 11.38
N LYS A 214 -10.07 -4.59 11.60
CA LYS A 214 -9.98 -3.92 12.89
C LYS A 214 -10.13 -2.40 12.78
N THR A 215 -10.57 -1.79 13.87
CA THR A 215 -10.57 -0.34 14.03
C THR A 215 -9.17 0.16 14.32
N GLN A 216 -8.84 1.33 13.78
CA GLN A 216 -7.70 2.13 14.21
C GLN A 216 -7.99 3.61 13.94
N SER A 217 -7.57 4.49 14.85
CA SER A 217 -7.62 5.93 14.56
C SER A 217 -6.53 6.31 13.56
N TRP A 218 -6.80 7.29 12.70
CA TRP A 218 -5.76 7.82 11.82
C TRP A 218 -4.58 8.42 12.61
N PHE A 219 -4.81 8.99 13.79
CA PHE A 219 -3.73 9.56 14.60
C PHE A 219 -2.69 8.50 15.02
N GLU A 220 -3.12 7.27 15.31
CA GLU A 220 -2.23 6.16 15.64
C GLU A 220 -1.35 5.72 14.45
N THR A 221 -1.80 5.94 13.21
CA THR A 221 -1.00 5.59 12.02
C THR A 221 0.22 6.49 11.85
N LEU A 222 0.17 7.72 12.38
CA LEU A 222 1.26 8.68 12.27
C LEU A 222 2.46 8.35 13.15
N ARG A 223 2.33 7.40 14.09
CA ARG A 223 3.39 6.95 15.02
C ARG A 223 4.17 8.11 15.67
N LEU A 224 3.46 9.19 16.06
CA LEU A 224 4.04 10.45 16.56
C LEU A 224 4.79 10.38 17.91
N GLY A 225 5.12 9.18 18.40
CA GLY A 225 5.90 8.96 19.63
C GLY A 225 7.06 7.97 19.48
N ALA A 226 7.34 7.46 18.27
CA ALA A 226 8.40 6.46 18.04
C ALA A 226 9.77 7.07 17.64
N GLN A 227 9.96 8.38 17.85
CA GLN A 227 11.25 9.04 17.70
C GLN A 227 11.67 9.59 19.07
N SER A 228 12.29 8.72 19.87
CA SER A 228 13.14 9.09 21.00
C SER A 228 14.50 8.44 20.82
#